data_AF-A0A1D6KEP1-F1
#
_entry.id   AF-A0A1D6KEP1-F1
#
_cell.length_a   1.000
_cell.length_b   1.000
_cell.length_c   1.000
_cell.angle_alpha   90.00
_cell.angle_beta   90.00
_cell.angle_gamma   90.00
#
_symmetry.space_group_name_H-M   'P 1'
#
loop_
_entity.id
_entity.type
_entity.pdbx_description
1 polymer ?
#
loop_
_entity_poly.entity_id
_entity_poly.type
_entity_poly.pdbx_seq_one_letter_code
_entity_poly.pdbx_strand_id
1 'polypeptide(L)'
;MILSALTTSVGINLALTVLLAAAYSLLRRRPPYVEVYSPRRPYAPLEPWLAAAWRRAEEDIHAAAGLDGVVFIRIFVFSIRVFAAAAVLGVGVLLPVNFLGDQLREIDFTDLPNKSIDLFSISNVQDGSSK
;
A
#
# COMPACT_ATOMS: atom_id res chain seq x y z
N MET A 1 18.19 -8.51 -2.13
CA MET A 1 17.10 -8.89 -1.17
C MET A 1 16.37 -10.11 -1.71
N ILE A 2 16.04 -11.10 -0.86
CA ILE A 2 15.41 -12.35 -1.33
C ILE A 2 13.90 -12.12 -1.62
N LEU A 3 13.48 -12.33 -2.87
CA LEU A 3 12.10 -12.13 -3.31
C LEU A 3 11.09 -13.02 -2.59
N SER A 4 11.48 -14.26 -2.24
CA SER A 4 10.62 -15.19 -1.51
C SER A 4 10.31 -14.69 -0.10
N ALA A 5 11.28 -14.08 0.59
CA ALA A 5 11.08 -13.50 1.91
C ALA A 5 10.14 -12.29 1.86
N LEU A 6 10.32 -11.40 0.87
CA LEU A 6 9.42 -10.26 0.65
C LEU A 6 7.99 -10.75 0.37
N THR A 7 7.82 -11.67 -0.58
CA THR A 7 6.50 -12.18 -0.98
C THR A 7 5.80 -12.87 0.19
N THR A 8 6.52 -13.66 1.00
CA THR A 8 5.96 -14.32 2.18
C THR A 8 5.50 -13.28 3.21
N SER A 9 6.33 -12.28 3.50
CA SER A 9 5.97 -11.21 4.45
C SER A 9 4.76 -10.41 4.00
N VAL A 10 4.73 -9.98 2.73
CA VAL A 10 3.59 -9.25 2.15
C VAL A 10 2.33 -10.13 2.17
N GLY A 11 2.45 -11.40 1.79
CA GLY A 11 1.34 -12.35 1.77
C GLY A 11 0.72 -12.55 3.16
N ILE A 12 1.53 -12.75 4.19
CA ILE A 12 1.04 -12.93 5.57
C ILE A 12 0.36 -11.66 6.08
N ASN A 13 0.98 -10.48 5.89
CA ASN A 13 0.41 -9.21 6.32
C ASN A 13 -0.92 -8.91 5.61
N LEU A 14 -0.99 -9.19 4.30
CA LEU A 14 -2.22 -9.02 3.53
C LEU A 14 -3.32 -10.00 4.01
N ALA A 15 -2.98 -11.27 4.22
CA ALA A 15 -3.92 -12.26 4.72
C ALA A 15 -4.49 -11.87 6.10
N LEU A 16 -3.63 -11.41 7.01
CA LEU A 16 -4.06 -10.90 8.32
C LEU A 16 -4.96 -9.67 8.17
N THR A 17 -4.62 -8.75 7.27
CA THR A 17 -5.42 -7.55 7.00
C THR A 17 -6.82 -7.92 6.51
N VAL A 18 -6.92 -8.87 5.56
CA VAL A 18 -8.20 -9.36 5.03
C VAL A 18 -9.01 -10.06 6.12
N LEU A 19 -8.36 -10.88 6.96
CA LEU A 19 -9.00 -11.56 8.09
C LEU A 19 -9.59 -10.57 9.09
N LEU A 20 -8.82 -9.55 9.47
CA LEU A 20 -9.27 -8.51 10.40
C LEU A 20 -10.39 -7.64 9.78
N ALA A 21 -10.28 -7.29 8.51
CA ALA A 21 -11.32 -6.55 7.79
C ALA A 21 -12.63 -7.37 7.68
N ALA A 22 -12.53 -8.68 7.48
CA ALA A 22 -13.66 -9.59 7.49
C ALA A 22 -14.29 -9.70 8.89
N ALA A 23 -13.47 -9.88 9.93
CA ALA A 23 -13.92 -9.90 11.32
C ALA A 23 -14.65 -8.60 11.69
N TYR A 24 -14.07 -7.44 11.38
CA TYR A 24 -14.71 -6.13 11.54
C TYR A 24 -16.06 -6.08 10.80
N SER A 25 -16.07 -6.52 9.53
CA SER A 25 -17.28 -6.52 8.69
C SER A 25 -18.38 -7.43 9.21
N LEU A 26 -18.06 -8.48 9.98
CA LEU A 26 -19.01 -9.37 10.64
C LEU A 26 -19.48 -8.80 11.99
N LEU A 27 -18.54 -8.32 12.81
CA LEU A 27 -18.83 -7.80 14.15
C LEU A 27 -19.71 -6.54 14.09
N ARG A 28 -19.45 -5.61 13.15
CA ARG A 28 -20.26 -4.39 13.00
C ARG A 28 -21.73 -4.64 12.64
N ARG A 29 -22.09 -5.84 12.17
CA ARG A 29 -23.48 -6.21 11.82
C ARG A 29 -24.29 -6.72 13.00
N ARG A 30 -23.64 -7.11 14.09
CA ARG A 30 -24.31 -7.72 15.24
C ARG A 30 -24.84 -6.60 16.16
N PRO A 31 -26.13 -6.61 16.54
CA PRO A 31 -26.73 -5.59 17.40
C PRO A 31 -25.95 -5.27 18.69
N PRO A 32 -25.38 -6.26 19.42
CA PRO A 32 -24.64 -5.99 20.66
C PRO A 32 -23.38 -5.12 20.48
N TYR A 33 -22.79 -5.08 19.28
CA TYR A 33 -21.54 -4.34 19.03
C TYR A 33 -21.76 -3.01 18.32
N VAL A 34 -23.00 -2.65 18.01
CA VAL A 34 -23.33 -1.43 17.28
C VAL A 34 -22.91 -0.18 18.05
N GLU A 35 -23.07 -0.17 19.36
CA GLU A 35 -22.66 0.95 20.23
C GLU A 35 -21.15 1.19 20.19
N VAL A 36 -20.36 0.13 20.03
CA VAL A 36 -18.89 0.22 19.94
C VAL A 36 -18.45 0.70 18.55
N TYR A 37 -19.00 0.13 17.49
CA TYR A 37 -18.54 0.39 16.12
C TYR A 37 -19.22 1.57 15.42
N SER A 38 -20.40 1.99 15.87
CA SER A 38 -21.14 3.12 15.31
C SER A 38 -21.86 3.93 16.40
N PRO A 39 -21.13 4.47 17.40
CA PRO A 39 -21.72 5.19 18.53
C PRO A 39 -22.54 6.42 18.09
N ARG A 40 -22.11 7.08 17.01
CA ARG A 40 -22.77 8.27 16.48
C ARG A 40 -23.99 7.97 15.61
N ARG A 41 -24.10 6.74 15.08
CA ARG A 41 -25.17 6.33 14.16
C ARG A 41 -25.50 4.84 14.34
N PRO A 42 -26.03 4.43 15.51
CA PRO A 42 -26.23 3.02 15.82
C PRO A 42 -27.26 2.32 14.91
N TYR A 43 -28.28 3.05 14.45
CA TYR A 43 -29.36 2.48 13.63
C TYR A 43 -29.23 2.79 12.13
N ALA A 44 -28.02 3.15 11.66
CA ALA A 44 -27.80 3.40 10.25
C ALA A 44 -27.92 2.10 9.41
N PRO A 45 -28.40 2.20 8.15
CA PRO A 45 -28.42 1.07 7.24
C PRO A 45 -27.05 0.43 7.07
N LEU A 46 -27.05 -0.88 6.86
CA LEU A 46 -25.83 -1.66 6.76
C LEU A 46 -25.17 -1.47 5.39
N GLU A 47 -24.39 -0.41 5.26
CA GLU A 47 -23.72 -0.07 4.00
C GLU A 47 -22.34 -0.74 3.88
N PRO A 48 -21.85 -0.99 2.64
CA PRO A 48 -20.46 -1.39 2.40
C PRO A 48 -19.52 -0.28 2.90
N TRP A 49 -18.94 -0.48 4.08
CA TRP A 49 -18.21 0.58 4.80
C TRP A 49 -17.02 1.12 4.00
N LEU A 50 -16.32 0.25 3.26
CA LEU A 50 -15.15 0.65 2.49
C LEU A 50 -15.54 1.56 1.32
N ALA A 51 -16.58 1.19 0.56
CA ALA A 51 -17.08 2.01 -0.54
C ALA A 51 -17.71 3.32 -0.02
N ALA A 52 -18.44 3.26 1.10
CA ALA A 52 -19.03 4.43 1.73
C ALA A 52 -17.95 5.41 2.22
N ALA A 53 -16.86 4.91 2.83
CA ALA A 53 -15.73 5.72 3.26
C ALA A 53 -15.02 6.39 2.08
N TRP A 54 -14.87 5.67 0.96
CA TRP A 54 -14.22 6.21 -0.24
C TRP A 54 -15.02 7.31 -0.95
N ARG A 55 -16.36 7.28 -0.85
CA ARG A 55 -17.24 8.26 -1.49
C ARG A 55 -17.46 9.54 -0.68
N ARG A 56 -17.05 9.58 0.59
CA ARG A 56 -17.23 10.73 1.48
C ARG A 56 -16.47 11.94 0.93
N ALA A 57 -17.17 13.08 0.86
CA ALA A 57 -16.56 14.34 0.46
C ALA A 57 -15.86 15.02 1.64
N GLU A 58 -15.08 16.07 1.38
CA GLU A 58 -14.36 16.78 2.43
C GLU A 58 -15.33 17.46 3.42
N GLU A 59 -16.47 17.94 2.92
CA GLU A 59 -17.54 18.57 3.71
C GLU A 59 -18.13 17.59 4.73
N ASP A 60 -18.30 16.32 4.34
CA ASP A 60 -18.78 15.27 5.24
C ASP A 60 -17.77 14.98 6.35
N ILE A 61 -16.47 14.98 6.00
CA ILE A 61 -15.38 14.76 6.95
C ILE A 61 -15.30 15.95 7.92
N HIS A 62 -15.44 17.18 7.41
CA HIS A 62 -15.47 18.38 8.25
C HIS A 62 -16.65 18.36 9.23
N ALA A 63 -17.85 18.04 8.74
CA ALA A 63 -19.04 17.94 9.59
C ALA A 63 -18.93 16.82 10.64
N ALA A 64 -18.25 15.71 10.34
CA ALA A 64 -18.11 14.59 11.24
C ALA A 64 -16.92 14.69 12.21
N ALA A 65 -15.78 15.21 11.77
CA ALA A 65 -14.50 15.17 12.48
C ALA A 65 -13.85 16.55 12.71
N GLY A 66 -14.46 17.63 12.22
CA GLY A 66 -13.95 18.99 12.35
C GLY A 66 -12.76 19.28 11.44
N LEU A 67 -12.06 20.38 11.73
CA LEU A 67 -10.91 20.85 10.94
C LEU A 67 -9.71 19.90 11.04
N ASP A 68 -9.40 19.40 12.24
CA ASP A 68 -8.26 18.52 12.47
C ASP A 68 -8.38 17.21 11.67
N GLY A 69 -9.57 16.61 11.64
CA GLY A 69 -9.83 15.42 10.83
C GLY A 69 -9.63 15.64 9.32
N VAL A 70 -10.02 16.81 8.81
CA VAL A 70 -9.80 17.18 7.40
C VAL A 70 -8.31 17.33 7.11
N VAL A 71 -7.56 18.02 7.97
CA VAL A 71 -6.11 18.20 7.81
C VAL A 71 -5.40 16.85 7.85
N PHE A 72 -5.78 15.96 8.77
CA PHE A 72 -5.23 14.61 8.87
C PHE A 72 -5.41 13.82 7.57
N ILE A 73 -6.62 13.79 7.00
CA ILE A 73 -6.88 13.10 5.71
C ILE A 73 -6.09 13.74 4.57
N ARG A 74 -5.95 15.07 4.54
CA ARG A 74 -5.16 15.78 3.52
C ARG A 74 -3.70 15.37 3.54
N ILE A 75 -3.11 15.08 4.70
CA ILE A 75 -1.73 14.56 4.79
C ILE A 75 -1.60 13.22 4.07
N PHE A 76 -2.57 12.30 4.23
CA PHE A 76 -2.55 11.02 3.50
C PHE A 76 -2.74 11.21 2.00
N VAL A 77 -3.70 12.03 1.58
CA VAL A 77 -3.94 12.31 0.15
C VAL A 77 -2.71 12.94 -0.48
N PHE A 78 -2.08 13.90 0.20
CA PHE A 78 -0.85 14.52 -0.26
C PHE A 78 0.28 13.50 -0.40
N SER A 79 0.48 12.65 0.62
CA SER A 79 1.51 11.60 0.59
C SER A 79 1.28 10.63 -0.57
N ILE A 80 0.05 10.17 -0.79
CA ILE A 80 -0.30 9.29 -1.91
C ILE A 80 0.04 9.96 -3.25
N ARG A 81 -0.25 11.26 -3.41
CA ARG A 81 0.07 11.99 -4.66
C ARG A 81 1.58 12.08 -4.91
N VAL A 82 2.36 12.40 -3.88
CA VAL A 82 3.83 12.48 -3.97
C VAL A 82 4.41 11.10 -4.31
N PHE A 83 4.00 10.06 -3.59
CA PHE A 83 4.48 8.71 -3.85
C PHE A 83 3.99 8.15 -5.18
N ALA A 84 2.80 8.52 -5.66
CA ALA A 84 2.32 8.14 -6.99
C ALA A 84 3.22 8.73 -8.09
N ALA A 85 3.60 10.00 -7.99
CA ALA A 85 4.55 10.62 -8.93
C ALA A 85 5.92 9.92 -8.88
N ALA A 86 6.43 9.65 -7.68
CA ALA A 86 7.68 8.91 -7.50
C ALA A 86 7.58 7.47 -8.05
N ALA A 87 6.44 6.79 -7.88
CA ALA A 87 6.21 5.45 -8.41
C ALA A 87 6.18 5.44 -9.94
N VAL A 88 5.59 6.46 -10.58
CA VAL A 88 5.62 6.59 -12.04
C VAL A 88 7.05 6.76 -12.54
N LEU A 89 7.87 7.61 -11.91
CA LEU A 89 9.28 7.77 -12.28
C LEU A 89 10.10 6.51 -11.98
N GLY A 90 9.84 5.87 -10.83
CA GLY A 90 10.52 4.65 -10.40
C GLY A 90 10.25 3.48 -11.34
N VAL A 91 8.98 3.23 -11.67
CA VAL A 91 8.58 2.12 -12.55
C VAL A 91 8.82 2.44 -14.02
N GLY A 92 8.61 3.69 -14.44
CA GLY A 92 8.72 4.10 -15.84
C GLY A 92 10.16 4.37 -16.32
N VAL A 93 11.05 4.80 -15.43
CA VAL A 93 12.43 5.17 -15.78
C VAL A 93 13.44 4.31 -15.03
N LEU A 94 13.43 4.34 -13.70
CA LEU A 94 14.50 3.70 -12.91
C LEU A 94 14.51 2.18 -13.07
N LEU A 95 13.34 1.54 -13.06
CA LEU A 95 13.22 0.09 -13.13
C LEU A 95 13.70 -0.46 -14.50
N PRO A 96 13.32 0.09 -15.67
CA PRO A 96 13.88 -0.31 -16.96
C PRO A 96 15.39 -0.05 -17.08
N VAL A 97 15.86 1.12 -16.62
CA VAL A 97 17.28 1.48 -16.70
C VAL A 97 18.14 0.50 -15.91
N ASN A 98 17.73 0.18 -14.68
CA ASN A 98 18.46 -0.76 -13.83
C ASN A 98 18.38 -2.20 -14.38
N PHE A 99 17.24 -2.62 -14.92
CA PHE A 99 17.07 -3.96 -15.49
C PHE A 99 17.93 -4.20 -16.74
N LEU A 100 18.17 -3.17 -17.55
CA LEU A 100 19.03 -3.23 -18.73
C LEU A 100 20.53 -3.28 -18.40
N GLY A 101 20.89 -3.17 -17.12
CA GLY A 101 22.24 -3.44 -16.65
C GLY A 101 22.63 -4.92 -16.83
N ASP A 102 23.93 -5.15 -17.00
CA ASP A 102 24.53 -6.46 -17.27
C ASP A 102 25.49 -6.93 -16.16
N GLN A 103 25.76 -6.09 -15.15
CA GLN A 103 26.74 -6.36 -14.10
C GLN A 103 26.46 -7.66 -13.33
N LEU A 104 25.19 -7.95 -12.99
CA LEU A 104 24.85 -9.15 -12.22
C LEU A 104 24.68 -10.39 -13.10
N ARG A 105 24.58 -10.22 -14.42
CA ARG A 105 24.34 -11.30 -15.39
C ARG A 105 25.64 -11.99 -15.81
N GLU A 106 26.78 -11.31 -15.72
CA GLU A 106 28.10 -11.89 -15.96
C GLU A 106 28.60 -12.76 -14.79
N ILE A 107 28.05 -12.59 -13.58
CA ILE A 107 28.70 -13.10 -12.35
C ILE A 107 28.20 -14.47 -11.89
N ASP A 108 26.91 -14.85 -12.00
CA ASP A 108 26.48 -16.24 -11.68
C ASP A 108 24.99 -16.52 -12.03
N PHE A 109 24.72 -17.54 -12.87
CA PHE A 109 23.35 -18.01 -13.15
C PHE A 109 22.81 -18.98 -12.07
N THR A 110 23.65 -19.52 -11.19
CA THR A 110 23.22 -20.51 -10.18
C THR A 110 22.58 -19.89 -8.93
N ASP A 111 22.81 -18.61 -8.66
CA ASP A 111 22.32 -17.90 -7.46
C ASP A 111 21.24 -16.84 -7.77
N LEU A 112 20.65 -16.90 -8.97
CA LEU A 112 19.60 -16.00 -9.45
C LEU A 112 18.36 -15.89 -8.53
N PRO A 113 17.85 -16.96 -7.89
CA PRO A 113 16.72 -16.85 -6.99
C PRO A 113 16.96 -15.89 -5.81
N ASN A 114 18.19 -15.87 -5.29
CA ASN A 114 18.59 -15.03 -4.17
C ASN A 114 18.86 -13.57 -4.58
N LYS A 115 19.27 -13.32 -5.83
CA LYS A 115 19.62 -11.98 -6.36
C LYS A 115 18.52 -11.33 -7.21
N SER A 116 17.34 -11.93 -7.29
CA SER A 116 16.24 -11.52 -8.17
C SER A 116 15.78 -10.07 -8.03
N ILE A 117 15.81 -9.47 -6.83
CA ILE A 117 15.45 -8.06 -6.64
C ILE A 117 16.61 -7.12 -7.00
N ASP A 118 17.84 -7.58 -6.85
CA ASP A 118 19.03 -6.74 -7.05
C ASP A 118 19.25 -6.42 -8.54
N LEU A 119 18.63 -7.20 -9.44
CA LEU A 119 18.53 -6.92 -10.89
C LEU A 119 17.81 -5.60 -11.21
N PHE A 120 16.87 -5.17 -10.37
CA PHE A 120 16.11 -3.92 -10.56
C PHE A 120 16.71 -2.74 -9.78
N SER A 121 17.85 -2.96 -9.13
CA SER A 121 18.54 -1.97 -8.31
C SER A 121 19.78 -1.42 -9.04
N ILE A 122 20.37 -0.37 -8.47
CA ILE A 122 21.63 0.21 -8.94
C ILE A 122 22.78 -0.81 -8.94
N SER A 123 22.66 -1.88 -8.14
CA SER A 123 23.62 -2.99 -8.11
C SER A 123 23.77 -3.73 -9.44
N ASN A 124 22.84 -3.57 -10.38
CA ASN A 124 22.93 -4.15 -11.72
C ASN A 124 23.58 -3.21 -12.76
N VAL A 125 23.87 -1.97 -12.41
CA VAL A 125 24.54 -0.99 -13.28
C VAL A 125 26.06 -1.13 -13.13
N GLN A 126 26.81 -1.08 -14.23
CA GLN A 126 28.28 -1.18 -14.23
C GLN A 126 28.95 -0.01 -13.50
N ASP A 127 30.00 -0.31 -12.72
CA ASP A 127 30.85 0.72 -12.11
C ASP A 127 31.51 1.61 -13.18
N GLY A 128 31.38 2.94 -13.01
CA GLY A 128 31.89 3.93 -13.98
C GLY A 128 30.99 4.17 -15.20
N SER A 129 29.78 3.61 -15.20
CA SER A 129 28.73 3.88 -16.18
C SER A 129 28.35 5.37 -16.24
N SER A 130 28.08 5.87 -17.45
CA SER A 130 27.48 7.20 -17.69
C SER A 130 25.95 7.20 -17.62
N LYS A 131 25.34 6.03 -17.39
CA LYS A 131 23.90 5.83 -17.12
C LYS A 131 23.60 6.00 -15.64
#